data_AF-A0A7S0B4A3-F1
#
_entry.id   AF-A0A7S0B4A3-F1
#
_cell.length_a   1.000
_cell.length_b   1.000
_cell.length_c   1.000
_cell.angle_alpha   90.00
_cell.angle_beta   90.00
_cell.angle_gamma   90.00
#
_symmetry.space_group_name_H-M   'P 1'
#
loop_
_entity.id
_entity.type
_entity.pdbx_description
1 polymer ?
#
loop_
_entity_poly.entity_id
_entity_poly.type
_entity_poly.pdbx_seq_one_letter_code
_entity_poly.pdbx_strand_id
1 'polypeptide(L)'
;HMYLGQRAATRLVVKGGVDVPGNMRPEHPEMNTMTHEPHAKCLKKIQAAMKDPEREPQARKIYETIGVYFGYAIAQYSEHYDIDNVLVLGRVSSGTGGEVMLEKAKEVLLEEFPALKHIKFHVADEHFKRV
;
A
#
# COMPACT_ATOMS: atom_id res chain seq x y z
N HIS A 1 -3.16 6.06 -13.98
CA HIS A 1 -2.19 5.13 -13.36
C HIS A 1 -2.17 5.36 -11.86
N MET A 2 -2.97 4.64 -11.06
CA MET A 2 -2.94 4.77 -9.60
C MET A 2 -2.08 3.66 -8.99
N TYR A 3 -0.95 4.06 -8.41
CA TYR A 3 0.10 3.22 -7.83
C TYR A 3 -0.17 2.78 -6.38
N LEU A 4 -1.37 3.04 -5.84
CA LEU A 4 -1.67 2.89 -4.41
C LEU A 4 -2.83 1.91 -4.15
N GLY A 5 -2.90 0.86 -4.96
CA GLY A 5 -3.97 -0.14 -4.90
C GLY A 5 -3.46 -1.57 -4.93
N GLN A 6 -4.37 -2.53 -4.93
CA GLN A 6 -4.03 -3.97 -4.90
C GLN A 6 -3.14 -4.40 -6.08
N ARG A 7 -3.28 -3.71 -7.22
CA ARG A 7 -2.42 -3.89 -8.39
C ARG A 7 -0.96 -3.52 -8.12
N ALA A 8 -0.72 -2.47 -7.36
CA ALA A 8 0.64 -2.07 -6.98
C ALA A 8 1.27 -3.08 -6.02
N ALA A 9 0.52 -3.50 -5.00
CA ALA A 9 0.96 -4.58 -4.09
C ALA A 9 1.28 -5.87 -4.87
N THR A 10 0.42 -6.23 -5.84
CA THR A 10 0.68 -7.37 -6.73
C THR A 10 2.02 -7.22 -7.46
N ARG A 11 2.30 -6.07 -8.09
CA ARG A 11 3.55 -5.84 -8.84
C ARG A 11 4.82 -6.05 -8.00
N LEU A 12 4.72 -5.89 -6.69
CA LEU A 12 5.84 -6.06 -5.76
C LEU A 12 5.89 -7.45 -5.12
N VAL A 13 4.90 -8.32 -5.34
CA VAL A 13 4.73 -9.59 -4.61
C VAL A 13 5.95 -10.51 -4.70
N VAL A 14 6.51 -10.68 -5.91
CA VAL A 14 7.68 -11.53 -6.16
C VAL A 14 8.92 -10.93 -5.50
N LYS A 15 9.09 -9.60 -5.59
CA LYS A 15 10.22 -8.89 -4.97
C LYS A 15 10.14 -8.89 -3.46
N GLY A 16 8.94 -8.87 -2.90
CA GLY A 16 8.67 -9.00 -1.47
C GLY A 16 8.72 -10.44 -0.95
N GLY A 17 9.23 -11.40 -1.73
CA GLY A 17 9.44 -12.78 -1.26
C GLY A 17 8.16 -13.54 -0.92
N VAL A 18 7.01 -13.09 -1.44
CA VAL A 18 5.72 -13.72 -1.18
C VAL A 18 5.46 -14.77 -2.27
N ASP A 19 5.39 -16.03 -1.85
CA ASP A 19 5.06 -17.14 -2.76
C ASP A 19 3.62 -17.02 -3.27
N VAL A 20 3.50 -16.85 -4.58
CA VAL A 20 2.21 -16.85 -5.27
C VAL A 20 2.22 -17.87 -6.43
N PRO A 21 1.08 -18.52 -6.70
CA PRO A 21 0.93 -19.37 -7.87
C PRO A 21 1.30 -18.64 -9.17
N GLY A 22 1.75 -19.37 -10.18
CA GLY A 22 2.19 -18.80 -11.47
C GLY A 22 1.14 -17.88 -12.11
N ASN A 23 -0.14 -18.22 -11.98
CA ASN A 23 -1.23 -17.43 -12.52
C ASN A 23 -1.55 -16.13 -11.76
N MET A 24 -0.96 -15.94 -10.57
CA MET A 24 -1.05 -14.73 -9.76
C MET A 24 0.22 -13.86 -9.83
N ARG A 25 1.21 -14.26 -10.64
CA ARG A 25 2.41 -13.45 -10.84
C ARG A 25 2.08 -12.20 -11.67
N PRO A 26 2.72 -11.06 -11.40
CA PRO A 26 2.42 -9.78 -12.08
C PRO A 26 2.43 -9.86 -13.61
N GLU A 27 3.33 -10.67 -14.17
CA GLU A 27 3.52 -10.88 -15.59
C GLU A 27 2.45 -11.78 -16.25
N HIS A 28 1.63 -12.48 -15.46
CA HIS A 28 0.67 -13.43 -16.00
C HIS A 28 -0.53 -12.71 -16.67
N PRO A 29 -1.02 -13.18 -17.83
CA PRO A 29 -2.15 -12.56 -18.53
C PRO A 29 -3.42 -12.39 -17.68
N GLU A 30 -3.71 -13.32 -16.77
CA GLU A 30 -4.85 -13.22 -15.85
C GLU A 30 -4.79 -12.00 -14.92
N MET A 31 -3.58 -11.51 -14.62
CA MET A 31 -3.35 -10.32 -13.80
C MET A 31 -3.50 -9.01 -14.57
N ASN A 32 -3.69 -9.07 -15.89
CA ASN A 32 -3.91 -7.92 -16.77
C ASN A 32 -5.38 -7.81 -17.23
N THR A 33 -6.29 -8.57 -16.61
CA THR A 33 -7.72 -8.51 -16.91
C THR A 33 -8.39 -7.28 -16.29
N MET A 34 -9.61 -6.96 -16.75
CA MET A 34 -10.43 -5.88 -16.16
C MET A 34 -10.93 -6.22 -14.75
N THR A 35 -10.80 -7.49 -14.31
CA THR A 35 -11.32 -7.95 -13.02
C THR A 35 -10.35 -7.62 -11.88
N HIS A 36 -10.91 -7.37 -10.69
CA HIS A 36 -10.12 -7.04 -9.50
C HIS A 36 -9.80 -8.28 -8.63
N GLU A 37 -10.47 -9.41 -8.88
CA GLU A 37 -10.42 -10.61 -8.05
C GLU A 37 -9.01 -11.23 -7.94
N PRO A 38 -8.22 -11.35 -9.02
CA PRO A 38 -6.87 -11.90 -8.93
C PRO A 38 -5.96 -11.10 -7.99
N HIS A 39 -6.02 -9.76 -8.07
CA HIS A 39 -5.27 -8.87 -7.19
C HIS A 39 -5.75 -8.94 -5.73
N ALA A 40 -7.03 -9.18 -5.51
CA ALA A 40 -7.56 -9.39 -4.17
C ALA A 40 -7.05 -10.69 -3.54
N LYS A 41 -6.97 -11.78 -4.31
CA LYS A 41 -6.38 -13.06 -3.87
C LYS A 41 -4.88 -12.90 -3.60
N CYS A 42 -4.15 -12.20 -4.47
CA CYS A 42 -2.74 -11.88 -4.27
C CYS A 42 -2.51 -11.04 -2.99
N LEU A 43 -3.33 -10.03 -2.74
CA LEU A 43 -3.22 -9.22 -1.52
C LEU A 43 -3.40 -10.05 -0.26
N LYS A 44 -4.34 -11.01 -0.24
CA LYS A 44 -4.51 -11.92 0.91
C LYS A 44 -3.23 -12.74 1.18
N LYS A 45 -2.49 -13.14 0.14
CA LYS A 45 -1.20 -13.82 0.30
C LYS A 45 -0.13 -12.91 0.88
N ILE A 46 -0.06 -11.66 0.42
CA ILE A 46 0.86 -10.65 0.98
C ILE A 46 0.55 -10.41 2.47
N GLN A 47 -0.72 -10.24 2.81
CA GLN A 47 -1.15 -10.03 4.20
C GLN A 47 -0.91 -11.26 5.07
N ALA A 48 -0.98 -12.47 4.51
CA ALA A 48 -0.60 -13.69 5.22
C ALA A 48 0.92 -13.73 5.48
N ALA A 49 1.74 -13.35 4.50
CA ALA A 49 3.19 -13.28 4.66
C ALA A 49 3.63 -12.24 5.71
N MET A 50 2.91 -11.12 5.84
CA MET A 50 3.12 -10.14 6.91
C MET A 50 2.84 -10.68 8.33
N LYS A 51 2.07 -11.77 8.46
CA LYS A 51 1.78 -12.40 9.75
C LYS A 51 2.75 -13.50 10.13
N ASP A 52 3.58 -13.93 9.18
CA ASP A 52 4.58 -14.97 9.35
C ASP A 52 5.92 -14.30 9.72
N PRO A 53 6.46 -14.48 10.94
CA PRO A 53 7.68 -13.82 11.39
C PRO A 53 8.91 -14.08 10.51
N GLU A 54 8.98 -15.22 9.83
CA GLU A 54 10.12 -15.54 8.94
C GLU A 54 10.02 -14.78 7.61
N ARG A 55 8.80 -14.49 7.16
CA ARG A 55 8.54 -13.83 5.87
C ARG A 55 8.29 -12.32 6.02
N GLU A 56 7.86 -11.88 7.19
CA GLU A 56 7.52 -10.50 7.50
C GLU A 56 8.62 -9.52 7.09
N PRO A 57 9.92 -9.73 7.40
CA PRO A 57 10.95 -8.75 7.04
C PRO A 57 11.06 -8.47 5.53
N GLN A 58 10.77 -9.47 4.69
CA GLN A 58 10.82 -9.31 3.24
C GLN A 58 9.47 -8.81 2.69
N ALA A 59 8.35 -9.29 3.22
CA ALA A 59 7.01 -8.84 2.84
C ALA A 59 6.78 -7.36 3.23
N ARG A 60 7.34 -6.92 4.35
CA ARG A 60 7.30 -5.54 4.86
C ARG A 60 7.80 -4.53 3.83
N LYS A 61 8.84 -4.90 3.07
CA LYS A 61 9.42 -4.05 2.01
C LYS A 61 8.40 -3.65 0.93
N ILE A 62 7.36 -4.46 0.71
CA ILE A 62 6.25 -4.11 -0.19
C ILE A 62 5.54 -2.86 0.35
N TYR A 63 5.18 -2.87 1.63
CA TYR A 63 4.46 -1.78 2.28
C TYR A 63 5.33 -0.54 2.46
N GLU A 64 6.60 -0.71 2.81
CA GLU A 64 7.57 0.40 2.87
C GLU A 64 7.70 1.08 1.51
N THR A 65 7.85 0.29 0.43
CA THR A 65 7.90 0.83 -0.93
C THR A 65 6.63 1.60 -1.24
N ILE A 66 5.45 1.00 -1.05
CA ILE A 66 4.17 1.69 -1.31
C ILE A 66 4.05 2.97 -0.46
N GLY A 67 4.52 2.95 0.79
CA GLY A 67 4.52 4.09 1.68
C GLY A 67 5.40 5.24 1.18
N VAL A 68 6.61 4.94 0.68
CA VAL A 68 7.48 5.95 0.05
C VAL A 68 6.77 6.59 -1.15
N TYR A 69 6.23 5.77 -2.06
CA TYR A 69 5.47 6.27 -3.21
C TYR A 69 4.26 7.11 -2.78
N PHE A 70 3.60 6.72 -1.69
CA PHE A 70 2.45 7.46 -1.17
C PHE A 70 2.86 8.83 -0.61
N GLY A 71 3.95 8.91 0.17
CA GLY A 71 4.48 10.17 0.69
C GLY A 71 4.79 11.17 -0.42
N TYR A 72 5.52 10.75 -1.46
CA TYR A 72 5.81 11.59 -2.62
C TYR A 72 4.55 11.96 -3.40
N ALA A 73 3.58 11.06 -3.52
CA ALA A 73 2.31 11.38 -4.18
C ALA A 73 1.55 12.48 -3.42
N ILE A 74 1.55 12.45 -2.09
CA ILE A 74 0.94 13.52 -1.29
C ILE A 74 1.69 14.84 -1.48
N ALA A 75 3.02 14.83 -1.44
CA ALA A 75 3.82 16.03 -1.70
C ALA A 75 3.51 16.63 -3.07
N GLN A 76 3.40 15.80 -4.10
CA GLN A 76 3.01 16.23 -5.44
C GLN A 76 1.58 16.82 -5.46
N TYR A 77 0.61 16.20 -4.79
CA TYR A 77 -0.74 16.75 -4.73
C TYR A 77 -0.80 18.08 -3.95
N SER A 78 0.07 18.26 -2.95
CA SER A 78 0.16 19.51 -2.19
C SER A 78 0.68 20.70 -3.00
N GLU A 79 1.25 20.48 -4.19
CA GLU A 79 1.55 21.58 -5.13
C GLU A 79 0.29 22.21 -5.73
N HIS A 80 -0.84 21.48 -5.70
CA HIS A 80 -2.10 21.89 -6.31
C HIS A 80 -3.22 22.13 -5.29
N TYR A 81 -3.12 21.53 -4.11
CA TYR A 81 -4.15 21.58 -3.07
C TYR A 81 -3.52 21.86 -1.71
N ASP A 82 -4.18 22.70 -0.91
CA ASP A 82 -3.87 22.79 0.51
C ASP A 82 -4.53 21.60 1.22
N ILE A 83 -3.70 20.70 1.77
CA ILE A 83 -4.14 19.42 2.31
C ILE A 83 -3.81 19.39 3.79
N ASP A 84 -4.81 19.35 4.66
CA ASP A 84 -4.59 19.11 6.09
C ASP A 84 -4.78 17.64 6.48
N ASN A 85 -5.71 16.95 5.80
CA ASN A 85 -6.17 15.63 6.19
C ASN A 85 -6.32 14.73 4.97
N VAL A 86 -5.78 13.51 5.07
CA VAL A 86 -5.84 12.49 4.01
C VAL A 86 -6.55 11.26 4.55
N LEU A 87 -7.70 10.91 3.96
CA LEU A 87 -8.40 9.67 4.27
C LEU A 87 -7.95 8.53 3.34
N VAL A 88 -7.36 7.49 3.91
CA VAL A 88 -6.83 6.33 3.18
C VAL A 88 -7.85 5.20 3.20
N LEU A 89 -8.34 4.86 2.02
CA LEU A 89 -9.36 3.84 1.81
C LEU A 89 -8.80 2.63 1.05
N GLY A 90 -9.34 1.45 1.33
CA GLY A 90 -9.03 0.23 0.61
C GLY A 90 -8.64 -0.93 1.52
N ARG A 91 -8.21 -2.04 0.90
CA ARG A 91 -7.77 -3.26 1.59
C ARG A 91 -6.25 -3.30 1.82
N VAL A 92 -5.49 -2.50 1.07
CA VAL A 92 -4.02 -2.43 1.19
C VAL A 92 -3.63 -1.74 2.49
N SER A 93 -4.39 -0.73 2.93
CA SER A 93 -4.19 0.00 4.18
C SER A 93 -4.68 -0.73 5.44
N SER A 94 -5.06 -2.01 5.34
CA SER A 94 -5.61 -2.78 6.46
C SER A 94 -4.54 -3.66 7.13
N GLY A 95 -4.55 -3.70 8.47
CA GLY A 95 -3.60 -4.46 9.29
C GLY A 95 -2.23 -3.81 9.41
N THR A 96 -1.28 -4.54 10.00
CA THR A 96 0.09 -4.08 10.31
C THR A 96 0.85 -3.54 9.09
N GLY A 97 0.66 -4.15 7.91
CA GLY A 97 1.26 -3.62 6.67
C GLY A 97 0.74 -2.22 6.30
N GLY A 98 -0.54 -1.93 6.58
CA GLY A 98 -1.10 -0.61 6.39
C GLY A 98 -0.48 0.44 7.31
N GLU A 99 -0.20 0.07 8.56
CA GLU A 99 0.51 0.94 9.52
C GLU A 99 1.92 1.26 9.03
N VAL A 100 2.70 0.24 8.62
CA VAL A 100 4.05 0.42 8.05
C VAL A 100 4.03 1.36 6.83
N MET A 101 3.06 1.18 5.94
CA MET A 101 2.90 2.05 4.77
C MET A 101 2.68 3.52 5.16
N LEU A 102 1.86 3.78 6.18
CA LEU A 102 1.57 5.14 6.63
C LEU A 102 2.73 5.75 7.42
N GLU A 103 3.41 4.97 8.25
CA GLU A 103 4.63 5.38 8.93
C GLU A 103 5.67 5.82 7.90
N LYS A 104 5.90 5.01 6.86
CA LYS A 104 6.88 5.35 5.83
C LYS A 104 6.48 6.57 5.00
N ALA A 105 5.19 6.75 4.73
CA ALA A 105 4.70 7.97 4.08
C ALA A 105 4.92 9.22 4.94
N LYS A 106 4.68 9.12 6.26
CA LYS A 106 4.95 10.22 7.20
C LYS A 106 6.44 10.54 7.31
N GLU A 107 7.29 9.53 7.30
CA GLU A 107 8.75 9.70 7.30
C GLU A 107 9.22 10.51 6.09
N VAL A 108 8.75 10.15 4.88
CA VAL A 108 9.06 10.92 3.66
C VAL A 108 8.61 12.38 3.77
N LEU A 109 7.40 12.64 4.27
CA LEU A 109 6.93 14.01 4.46
C LEU A 109 7.75 14.76 5.52
N LEU A 110 8.19 14.09 6.58
CA LEU A 110 8.98 14.72 7.64
C LEU A 110 10.39 15.07 7.18
N GLU A 111 11.05 14.16 6.47
CA GLU A 111 12.46 14.28 6.09
C GLU A 111 12.66 15.15 4.86
N GLU A 112 11.81 15.00 3.85
CA GLU A 112 12.01 15.65 2.55
C GLU A 112 11.09 16.85 2.33
N PHE A 113 9.92 16.87 2.97
CA PHE A 113 8.91 17.93 2.80
C PHE A 113 8.45 18.52 4.14
N PRO A 114 9.35 19.05 4.99
CA PRO A 114 9.03 19.43 6.36
C PRO A 114 7.92 20.49 6.49
N ALA A 115 7.63 21.26 5.43
CA ALA A 115 6.48 22.16 5.36
C ALA A 115 5.13 21.42 5.40
N LEU A 116 5.08 20.19 4.87
CA LEU A 116 3.91 19.32 4.77
C LEU A 116 3.76 18.35 5.95
N LYS A 117 4.63 18.43 6.97
CA LYS A 117 4.56 17.56 8.17
C LYS A 117 3.25 17.68 8.97
N HIS A 118 2.48 18.74 8.73
CA HIS A 118 1.20 18.98 9.38
C HIS A 118 0.07 18.07 8.87
N ILE A 119 0.26 17.43 7.72
CA ILE A 119 -0.72 16.54 7.09
C ILE A 119 -1.02 15.33 7.99
N LYS A 120 -2.31 15.10 8.25
CA LYS A 120 -2.79 13.97 9.07
C LYS A 120 -3.39 12.87 8.20
N PHE A 121 -2.84 11.67 8.32
CA PHE A 121 -3.40 10.47 7.70
C PHE A 121 -4.44 9.81 8.60
N HIS A 122 -5.61 9.53 8.01
CA HIS A 122 -6.71 8.81 8.64
C HIS A 122 -6.96 7.52 7.88
N VAL A 123 -7.20 6.42 8.59
CA VAL A 123 -7.63 5.15 7.99
C VAL A 123 -9.08 4.92 8.36
N ALA A 124 -9.90 4.55 7.38
CA ALA A 124 -11.24 4.06 7.68
C ALA A 124 -11.15 2.68 8.34
N ASP A 125 -11.37 2.66 9.66
CA ASP A 125 -11.50 1.42 10.43
C ASP A 125 -12.65 0.56 9.87
N GLU A 126 -12.63 -0.75 10.09
CA GLU A 126 -13.70 -1.68 9.69
C GLU A 126 -15.08 -1.23 10.21
N HIS A 127 -15.10 -0.45 11.29
CA HIS A 127 -16.30 0.17 11.86
C HIS A 127 -16.93 1.27 10.97
N PHE A 128 -16.16 1.93 10.10
CA PHE A 128 -16.65 2.95 9.15
C PHE A 128 -17.18 2.34 7.83
N LYS A 129 -16.87 1.06 7.56
CA LYS A 129 -17.26 0.38 6.32
C LYS A 129 -18.63 -0.31 6.38
N ARG A 130 -19.35 -0.21 7.49
CA ARG A 130 -20.74 -0.69 7.65
C ARG A 130 -21.70 0.49 7.68
N VAL A 131 -22.01 1.01 6.49
CA VAL A 131 -23.26 1.72 6.21
C VAL A 131 -23.83 1.14 4.93
#